data_AF-A0A1S6YGL7-F1
#
_entry.id   AF-A0A1S6YGL7-F1
#
_cell.length_a   1.000
_cell.length_b   1.000
_cell.length_c   1.000
_cell.angle_alpha   90.00
_cell.angle_beta   90.00
_cell.angle_gamma   90.00
#
_symmetry.space_group_name_H-M   'P 1'
#
loop_
_entity.id
_entity.type
_entity.pdbx_description
1 polymer ?
#
loop_
_entity_poly.entity_id
_entity_poly.type
_entity_poly.pdbx_seq_one_letter_code
_entity_poly.pdbx_strand_id
1 'polypeptide(L)'
;FSGVGEAGTFPLSLFCQWEEKNFLGKGNEISVNATLGSEAQSLKLGYVERWFLGSPLTVGFDFELTHKNLFVYRAGAKGNGLPHPYVSKEHWANSPGLAESFRLKYSRFESAIGAHTGYQWYPRYAVIRVNGGVDFRVVKNFYDKDNNQPFDLTVKEQLNWTSINSFWTSVSFDGRDFAYDPSSGWFLGQRCTFNG
;
A
#
# COMPACT_ATOMS: atom_id res chain seq x y z
N PHE A 1 -15.75 1.05 14.16
CA PHE A 1 -16.36 1.86 13.08
C PHE A 1 -17.20 2.95 13.74
N SER A 2 -16.69 4.17 13.82
CA SER A 2 -17.48 5.34 14.26
C SER A 2 -17.45 6.35 13.14
N GLY A 3 -18.47 6.30 12.28
CA GLY A 3 -18.68 7.20 11.16
C GLY A 3 -19.15 8.57 11.62
N VAL A 4 -18.20 9.42 12.01
CA VAL A 4 -18.38 10.86 11.94
C VAL A 4 -17.46 11.33 10.84
N GLY A 5 -17.98 11.33 9.60
CA GLY A 5 -17.30 11.96 8.47
C GLY A 5 -17.33 13.47 8.66
N GLU A 6 -16.18 14.13 8.51
CA GLU A 6 -16.10 15.59 8.45
C GLU A 6 -17.10 16.10 7.40
N ALA A 7 -17.92 17.09 7.77
CA ALA A 7 -18.85 17.75 6.85
C ALA A 7 -18.06 18.40 5.70
N GLY A 8 -18.04 17.73 4.55
CA GLY A 8 -17.19 18.09 3.40
C GLY A 8 -16.48 16.90 2.74
N THR A 9 -16.50 15.72 3.36
CA THR A 9 -15.88 14.52 2.80
C THR A 9 -16.77 13.89 1.74
N PHE A 10 -16.37 13.93 0.47
CA PHE A 10 -17.07 13.22 -0.61
C PHE A 10 -17.00 11.71 -0.33
N PRO A 11 -18.12 11.01 -0.10
CA PRO A 11 -18.12 9.63 0.41
C PRO A 11 -17.91 8.58 -0.70
N LEU A 12 -17.62 9.00 -1.93
CA LEU A 12 -17.48 8.12 -3.08
C LEU A 12 -16.00 7.85 -3.35
N SER A 13 -15.66 6.58 -3.53
CA SER A 13 -14.39 6.13 -4.10
C SER A 13 -14.62 5.73 -5.56
N LEU A 14 -13.89 6.35 -6.49
CA LEU A 14 -13.87 5.95 -7.89
C LEU A 14 -12.69 5.00 -8.13
N PHE A 15 -12.97 3.89 -8.81
CA PHE A 15 -11.96 2.92 -9.22
C PHE A 15 -12.00 2.77 -10.74
N CYS A 16 -10.84 2.87 -11.37
CA CYS A 16 -10.65 2.68 -12.81
C CYS A 16 -9.51 1.69 -13.02
N GLN A 17 -9.79 0.60 -13.72
CA GLN A 17 -8.80 -0.39 -14.13
C GLN A 17 -8.86 -0.54 -15.65
N TRP A 18 -7.73 -0.34 -16.29
CA TRP A 18 -7.52 -0.62 -17.70
C TRP A 18 -6.37 -1.62 -17.83
N GLU A 19 -6.60 -2.67 -18.62
CA GLU A 19 -5.64 -3.75 -18.80
C GLU A 19 -5.68 -4.23 -20.25
N GLU A 20 -4.51 -4.34 -20.86
CA GLU A 20 -4.31 -4.88 -22.20
C GLU A 20 -3.38 -6.10 -22.09
N LYS A 21 -3.84 -7.27 -22.50
CA LYS A 21 -3.17 -8.57 -22.30
C LYS A 21 -2.32 -9.02 -23.49
N ASN A 22 -2.42 -8.31 -24.61
CA ASN A 22 -1.64 -8.60 -25.81
C ASN A 22 -1.06 -7.31 -26.40
N PHE A 23 -0.34 -6.57 -25.56
CA PHE A 23 0.24 -5.30 -25.94
C PHE A 23 1.14 -5.45 -27.17
N LEU A 24 0.76 -4.76 -28.25
CA LEU A 24 1.42 -4.79 -29.56
C LEU A 24 1.56 -6.20 -30.18
N GLY A 25 0.70 -7.15 -29.79
CA GLY A 25 0.75 -8.51 -30.33
C GLY A 25 1.86 -9.39 -29.75
N LYS A 26 2.57 -8.94 -28.71
CA LYS A 26 3.72 -9.64 -28.11
C LYS A 26 3.35 -10.56 -26.95
N GLY A 27 2.07 -10.64 -26.57
CA GLY A 27 1.61 -11.37 -25.37
C GLY A 27 2.03 -10.72 -24.05
N ASN A 28 2.46 -9.46 -24.10
CA ASN A 28 2.79 -8.66 -22.93
C ASN A 28 1.54 -7.99 -22.38
N GLU A 29 1.52 -7.77 -21.08
CA GLU A 29 0.40 -7.18 -20.37
C GLU A 29 0.78 -5.78 -19.88
N ILE A 30 -0.08 -4.80 -20.14
CA ILE A 30 0.00 -3.47 -19.53
C ILE A 30 -1.25 -3.26 -18.71
N SER A 31 -1.08 -2.77 -17.48
CA SER A 31 -2.17 -2.41 -16.60
C SER A 31 -2.00 -0.99 -16.06
N VAL A 32 -3.12 -0.28 -15.96
CA VAL A 32 -3.24 1.02 -15.32
C VAL A 32 -4.42 0.94 -14.37
N ASN A 33 -4.14 1.12 -13.08
CA ASN A 33 -5.13 1.11 -12.02
C ASN A 33 -5.11 2.47 -11.32
N ALA A 34 -6.23 3.17 -11.31
CA ALA A 34 -6.40 4.44 -10.63
C ALA A 34 -7.54 4.33 -9.60
N THR A 35 -7.24 4.71 -8.36
CA THR A 35 -8.22 4.83 -7.29
C THR A 35 -8.25 6.28 -6.85
N LEU A 36 -9.42 6.91 -6.90
CA LEU A 36 -9.63 8.29 -6.48
C LEU A 36 -10.70 8.31 -5.38
N GLY A 37 -10.29 8.55 -4.15
CA GLY A 37 -11.16 8.80 -3.01
C GLY A 37 -10.83 10.13 -2.34
N SER A 38 -11.71 10.56 -1.44
CA SER A 38 -11.52 11.79 -0.64
C SER A 38 -10.31 11.69 0.30
N GLU A 39 -10.06 10.51 0.86
CA GLU A 39 -8.94 10.28 1.79
C GLU A 39 -7.71 9.66 1.13
N ALA A 40 -7.87 8.91 0.04
CA ALA A 40 -6.79 8.17 -0.61
C ALA A 40 -6.89 8.24 -2.12
N GLN A 41 -5.77 8.53 -2.77
CA GLN A 41 -5.62 8.55 -4.21
C GLN A 41 -4.41 7.71 -4.57
N SER A 42 -4.56 6.77 -5.50
CA SER A 42 -3.46 5.91 -5.94
C SER A 42 -3.49 5.71 -7.44
N LEU A 43 -2.32 5.70 -8.06
CA LEU A 43 -2.10 5.33 -9.45
C LEU A 43 -1.07 4.21 -9.47
N LYS A 44 -1.45 3.05 -10.01
CA LYS A 44 -0.57 1.91 -10.22
C LYS A 44 -0.46 1.60 -11.69
N LEU A 45 0.76 1.54 -12.20
CA LEU A 45 1.12 1.10 -13.53
C LEU A 45 1.80 -0.27 -13.41
N GLY A 46 1.44 -1.20 -14.28
CA GLY A 46 2.06 -2.52 -14.33
C GLY A 46 2.42 -2.89 -15.76
N TYR A 47 3.57 -3.53 -15.93
CA TYR A 47 3.97 -4.18 -17.18
C TYR A 47 4.41 -5.60 -16.87
N VAL A 48 3.91 -6.59 -17.61
CA VAL A 48 4.29 -7.99 -17.44
C VAL A 48 4.62 -8.61 -18.80
N GLU A 49 5.80 -9.21 -18.89
CA GLU A 49 6.25 -9.98 -20.04
C GLU A 49 6.33 -11.45 -19.63
N ARG A 50 5.48 -12.28 -20.22
CA ARG A 50 5.33 -13.71 -19.84
C ARG A 50 6.43 -14.59 -20.41
N TRP A 51 7.08 -14.15 -21.48
CA TRP A 51 8.09 -14.88 -22.25
C TRP A 51 9.40 -14.09 -22.36
N PHE A 52 10.02 -13.82 -21.21
CA PHE A 52 11.23 -13.01 -21.16
C PHE A 52 12.40 -13.73 -21.84
N LEU A 53 13.06 -13.04 -22.79
CA LEU A 53 14.19 -13.56 -23.57
C LEU A 53 13.92 -14.91 -24.27
N GLY A 54 12.67 -15.16 -24.67
CA GLY A 54 12.27 -16.41 -25.33
C GLY A 54 12.20 -17.62 -24.40
N SER A 55 12.30 -17.41 -23.10
CA SER A 55 12.06 -18.43 -22.08
C SER A 55 10.69 -18.24 -21.45
N PRO A 56 10.02 -19.29 -20.91
CA PRO A 56 8.74 -19.16 -20.21
C PRO A 56 8.91 -18.57 -18.80
N LEU A 57 9.83 -17.62 -18.66
CA LEU A 57 10.05 -16.81 -17.47
C LEU A 57 9.20 -15.56 -17.58
N THR A 58 8.32 -15.37 -16.61
CA THR A 58 7.57 -14.13 -16.44
C THR A 58 8.46 -13.11 -15.75
N VAL A 59 8.51 -11.89 -16.29
CA VAL A 59 9.11 -10.72 -15.64
C VAL A 59 8.10 -9.59 -15.66
N GLY A 60 7.90 -8.96 -14.51
CA GLY A 60 6.98 -7.84 -14.37
C GLY A 60 7.59 -6.69 -13.59
N PHE A 61 7.13 -5.50 -13.91
CA PHE A 61 7.49 -4.25 -13.26
C PHE A 61 6.23 -3.52 -12.85
N ASP A 62 6.26 -2.96 -11.65
CA ASP A 62 5.16 -2.19 -11.09
C ASP A 62 5.69 -0.80 -10.70
N PHE A 63 4.87 0.21 -10.92
CA PHE A 63 5.08 1.54 -10.38
C PHE A 63 3.80 1.99 -9.70
N GLU A 64 3.90 2.48 -8.46
CA GLU A 64 2.76 2.93 -7.68
C GLU A 64 3.04 4.30 -7.08
N LEU A 65 2.11 5.22 -7.27
CA LEU A 65 2.06 6.50 -6.58
C LEU A 65 0.81 6.55 -5.74
N THR A 66 0.96 6.88 -4.47
CA THR A 66 -0.14 6.89 -3.52
C THR A 66 -0.04 8.12 -2.62
N HIS A 67 -1.14 8.85 -2.52
CA HIS A 67 -1.31 10.01 -1.65
C HIS A 67 -2.51 9.77 -0.72
N LYS A 68 -2.28 9.85 0.59
CA LYS A 68 -3.29 9.54 1.61
C LYS A 68 -3.33 10.64 2.67
N ASN A 69 -4.53 11.03 3.09
CA ASN A 69 -4.73 11.85 4.28
C ASN A 69 -5.06 10.94 5.44
N LEU A 70 -4.29 11.03 6.52
CA LEU A 70 -4.38 10.13 7.68
C LEU A 70 -4.43 10.94 8.96
N PHE A 71 -4.83 10.27 10.04
CA PHE A 71 -4.87 10.84 11.38
C PHE A 71 -4.00 10.02 12.33
N VAL A 72 -3.23 10.70 13.19
CA VAL A 72 -2.49 10.10 14.30
C VAL A 72 -2.81 10.87 15.58
N TYR A 73 -2.60 10.27 16.73
CA TYR A 73 -2.70 11.00 17.99
C TYR A 73 -1.58 12.03 18.14
N ARG A 74 -1.91 13.21 18.64
CA ARG A 74 -0.92 14.21 19.06
C ARG A 74 -0.24 13.77 20.34
N ALA A 75 1.07 13.95 20.40
CA ALA A 75 1.82 13.87 21.64
C ALA A 75 1.40 15.00 22.59
N GLY A 76 1.44 14.72 23.89
CA GLY A 76 1.18 15.73 24.90
C GLY A 76 2.27 16.81 24.91
N ALA A 77 1.88 18.06 25.13
CA ALA A 77 2.78 19.13 25.51
C ALA A 77 3.52 18.73 26.79
N LYS A 78 4.83 18.99 26.82
CA LYS A 78 5.75 18.49 27.85
C LYS A 78 5.19 18.73 29.27
N GLY A 79 4.92 17.64 29.99
CA GLY A 79 4.67 17.64 31.44
C GLY A 79 3.24 17.97 31.90
N ASN A 80 2.29 18.29 31.02
CA ASN A 80 0.92 18.67 31.41
C ASN A 80 -0.18 17.70 30.93
N GLY A 81 0.15 16.73 30.06
CA GLY A 81 -0.80 15.75 29.51
C GLY A 81 -1.82 16.33 28.52
N LEU A 82 -1.69 17.61 28.14
CA LEU A 82 -2.55 18.29 27.17
C LEU A 82 -1.98 18.11 25.77
N PRO A 83 -2.78 18.02 24.69
CA PRO A 83 -2.24 17.91 23.34
C PRO A 83 -1.52 19.20 22.94
N HIS A 84 -0.38 19.10 22.25
CA HIS A 84 0.28 20.28 21.69
C HIS A 84 -0.64 21.01 20.68
N PRO A 85 -0.72 22.36 20.68
CA PRO A 85 0.13 23.35 21.39
C PRO A 85 -0.40 23.82 22.75
N TYR A 86 -1.41 23.16 23.33
CA TYR A 86 -2.08 23.67 24.52
C TYR A 86 -1.23 23.53 25.78
N VAL A 87 -0.94 24.67 26.42
CA VAL A 87 -0.14 24.75 27.65
C VAL A 87 -1.00 24.83 28.92
N SER A 88 -2.21 25.38 28.86
CA SER A 88 -3.12 25.51 30.00
C SER A 88 -4.49 24.84 29.75
N LYS A 89 -5.09 24.32 30.82
CA LYS A 89 -6.40 23.65 30.76
C LYS A 89 -7.53 24.60 30.36
N GLU A 90 -7.46 25.85 30.79
CA GLU A 90 -8.45 26.89 30.48
C GLU A 90 -8.45 27.23 28.98
N HIS A 91 -7.26 27.38 28.38
CA HIS A 91 -7.14 27.61 26.94
C HIS A 91 -7.64 26.40 26.13
N TRP A 92 -7.39 25.19 26.63
CA TRP A 92 -7.87 23.96 26.00
C TRP A 92 -9.40 23.80 26.11
N ALA A 93 -9.98 24.07 27.30
CA ALA A 93 -11.42 24.00 27.54
C ALA A 93 -12.22 25.00 26.71
N ASN A 94 -11.63 26.17 26.43
CA ASN A 94 -12.23 27.22 25.61
C ASN A 94 -12.01 27.01 24.10
N SER A 95 -11.30 25.95 23.68
CA SER A 95 -11.03 25.69 22.27
C SER A 95 -12.22 24.97 21.61
N PRO A 96 -12.69 25.43 20.43
CA PRO A 96 -13.71 24.72 19.69
C PRO A 96 -13.16 23.38 19.19
N GLY A 97 -13.76 22.26 19.64
CA GLY A 97 -13.37 20.91 19.19
C GLY A 97 -12.38 20.17 20.09
N LEU A 98 -12.70 20.03 21.39
CA LEU A 98 -11.94 19.24 22.37
C LEU A 98 -11.56 17.83 21.86
N ALA A 99 -12.46 17.13 21.16
CA ALA A 99 -12.20 15.79 20.63
C ALA A 99 -11.19 15.80 19.46
N GLU A 100 -11.23 16.81 18.59
CA GLU A 100 -10.31 16.97 17.46
C GLU A 100 -8.93 17.48 17.90
N SER A 101 -8.84 18.10 19.07
CA SER A 101 -7.56 18.59 19.62
C SER A 101 -6.52 17.48 19.84
N PHE A 102 -6.94 16.23 20.01
CA PHE A 102 -6.04 15.08 20.15
C PHE A 102 -5.64 14.45 18.82
N ARG A 103 -6.28 14.84 17.71
CA ARG A 103 -6.04 14.28 16.39
C ARG A 103 -5.09 15.19 15.60
N LEU A 104 -4.06 14.58 15.03
CA LEU A 104 -3.15 15.21 14.08
C LEU A 104 -3.47 14.66 12.70
N LYS A 105 -4.03 15.51 11.83
CA LYS A 105 -4.17 15.23 10.41
C LYS A 105 -2.80 15.41 9.75
N TYR A 106 -2.38 14.42 8.96
CA TYR A 106 -1.17 14.49 8.16
C TYR A 106 -1.44 13.90 6.77
N SER A 107 -0.72 14.40 5.77
CA SER A 107 -0.71 13.80 4.45
C SER A 107 0.51 12.87 4.33
N ARG A 108 0.34 11.75 3.62
CA ARG A 108 1.38 10.78 3.34
C ARG A 108 1.49 10.59 1.85
N PHE A 109 2.71 10.73 1.33
CA PHE A 109 3.06 10.42 -0.04
C PHE A 109 3.93 9.16 -0.06
N GLU A 110 3.56 8.22 -0.92
CA GLU A 110 4.22 6.95 -1.12
C GLU A 110 4.49 6.81 -2.62
N SER A 111 5.74 6.53 -2.97
CA SER A 111 6.13 6.13 -4.32
C SER A 111 6.79 4.77 -4.23
N ALA A 112 6.35 3.80 -5.02
CA ALA A 112 6.91 2.46 -5.02
C ALA A 112 7.23 2.00 -6.44
N ILE A 113 8.34 1.27 -6.56
CA ILE A 113 8.74 0.57 -7.77
C ILE A 113 8.95 -0.89 -7.39
N GLY A 114 8.30 -1.80 -8.10
CA GLY A 114 8.40 -3.23 -7.92
C GLY A 114 9.00 -3.90 -9.16
N ALA A 115 9.77 -4.95 -8.95
CA ALA A 115 10.16 -5.88 -10.00
C ALA A 115 9.92 -7.30 -9.50
N HIS A 116 9.25 -8.12 -10.30
CA HIS A 116 8.93 -9.48 -9.94
C HIS A 116 9.18 -10.44 -11.11
N THR A 117 9.44 -11.69 -10.80
CA THR A 117 9.64 -12.76 -11.76
C THR A 117 8.92 -14.01 -11.31
N GLY A 118 8.52 -14.85 -12.26
CA GLY A 118 7.85 -16.09 -11.98
C GLY A 118 8.07 -17.14 -13.05
N TYR A 119 8.13 -18.39 -12.62
CA TYR A 119 8.21 -19.54 -13.50
C TYR A 119 7.14 -20.56 -13.10
N GLN A 120 6.52 -21.18 -14.10
CA GLN A 120 5.52 -22.21 -13.91
C GLN A 120 5.94 -23.52 -14.58
N TRP A 121 6.05 -24.59 -13.78
CA TRP A 121 6.22 -25.95 -14.28
C TRP A 121 4.88 -26.68 -14.32
N TYR A 122 4.76 -27.59 -15.30
CA TYR A 122 3.57 -28.41 -15.52
C TYR A 122 3.89 -29.91 -15.42
N PRO A 123 4.40 -30.41 -14.28
CA PRO A 123 4.47 -31.86 -14.08
C PRO A 123 3.07 -32.47 -14.07
N ARG A 124 2.96 -33.75 -14.42
CA ARG A 124 1.65 -34.43 -14.60
C ARG A 124 0.77 -34.48 -13.34
N TYR A 125 1.33 -34.24 -12.15
CA TYR A 125 0.65 -34.39 -10.87
C TYR A 125 0.27 -33.06 -10.19
N ALA A 126 0.83 -31.93 -10.63
CA ALA A 126 0.52 -30.60 -10.10
C ALA A 126 1.09 -29.50 -11.01
N VAL A 127 0.53 -28.31 -10.94
CA VAL A 127 1.15 -27.09 -11.46
C VAL A 127 1.99 -26.49 -10.35
N ILE A 128 3.29 -26.32 -10.60
CA ILE A 128 4.21 -25.70 -9.64
C ILE A 128 4.50 -24.30 -10.12
N ARG A 129 4.25 -23.29 -9.28
CA ARG A 129 4.58 -21.89 -9.57
C ARG A 129 5.55 -21.38 -8.52
N VAL A 130 6.68 -20.85 -8.97
CA VAL A 130 7.63 -20.13 -8.12
C VAL A 130 7.70 -18.71 -8.62
N ASN A 131 7.51 -17.76 -7.70
CA ASN A 131 7.61 -16.34 -7.97
C ASN A 131 8.54 -15.70 -6.95
N GLY A 132 9.21 -14.64 -7.35
CA GLY A 132 9.98 -13.79 -6.46
C GLY A 132 9.88 -12.35 -6.88
N GLY A 133 10.07 -11.43 -5.96
CA GLY A 133 10.04 -10.01 -6.27
C GLY A 133 10.72 -9.16 -5.23
N VAL A 134 11.05 -7.95 -5.66
CA VAL A 134 11.58 -6.87 -4.84
C VAL A 134 10.70 -5.65 -5.04
N ASP A 135 10.42 -4.94 -3.96
CA ASP A 135 9.66 -3.71 -3.97
C ASP A 135 10.46 -2.65 -3.20
N PHE A 136 10.69 -1.52 -3.87
CA PHE A 136 11.37 -0.35 -3.32
C PHE A 136 10.32 0.74 -3.12
N ARG A 137 10.03 1.10 -1.87
CA ARG A 137 9.06 2.14 -1.54
C ARG A 137 9.75 3.31 -0.85
N VAL A 138 9.44 4.51 -1.29
CA VAL A 138 9.88 5.76 -0.66
C VAL A 138 8.66 6.47 -0.11
N VAL A 139 8.73 6.82 1.16
CA VAL A 139 7.62 7.41 1.93
C VAL A 139 8.02 8.75 2.52
N LYS A 140 7.08 9.69 2.51
CA LYS A 140 7.19 10.97 3.21
C LYS A 140 5.85 11.42 3.78
N ASN A 141 5.88 11.85 5.03
CA ASN A 141 4.76 12.43 5.73
C ASN A 141 4.87 13.96 5.73
N PHE A 142 3.72 14.63 5.65
CA PHE A 142 3.57 16.07 5.62
C PHE A 142 2.62 16.50 6.74
N TYR A 143 3.17 17.23 7.71
CA TYR A 143 2.44 17.90 8.77
C TYR A 143 3.25 19.09 9.27
N ASP A 144 2.60 20.06 9.92
CA ASP A 144 3.29 21.19 10.56
C ASP A 144 4.03 20.69 11.81
N LYS A 145 5.36 20.59 11.70
CA LYS A 145 6.26 20.09 12.73
C LYS A 145 6.45 21.06 13.92
N ASP A 146 6.21 22.35 13.71
CA ASP A 146 6.48 23.37 14.72
C ASP A 146 5.32 23.44 15.70
N ASN A 147 4.09 23.25 15.19
CA ASN A 147 2.87 23.27 16.00
C ASN A 147 2.31 21.88 16.34
N ASN A 148 2.84 20.80 15.76
CA ASN A 148 2.35 19.46 16.04
C ASN A 148 3.48 18.45 16.25
N GLN A 149 3.31 17.64 17.29
CA GLN A 149 4.16 16.48 17.53
C GLN A 149 3.29 15.23 17.46
N PRO A 150 3.54 14.29 16.53
CA PRO A 150 2.85 13.01 16.53
C PRO A 150 3.31 12.18 17.74
N PHE A 151 2.39 11.38 18.30
CA PHE A 151 2.72 10.41 19.33
C PHE A 151 3.54 9.24 18.79
N ASP A 152 3.28 8.83 17.54
CA ASP A 152 4.00 7.76 16.86
C ASP A 152 5.35 8.25 16.32
N LEU A 153 6.43 7.62 16.78
CA LEU A 153 7.79 7.90 16.34
C LEU A 153 8.00 7.61 14.85
N THR A 154 7.34 6.59 14.30
CA THR A 154 7.42 6.23 12.89
C THR A 154 6.92 7.37 12.01
N VAL A 155 5.80 8.00 12.40
CA VAL A 155 5.24 9.15 11.68
C VAL A 155 6.19 10.34 11.74
N LYS A 156 6.90 10.50 12.87
CA LYS A 156 7.90 11.55 13.07
C LYS A 156 9.13 11.34 12.19
N GLU A 157 9.69 10.15 12.18
CA GLU A 157 10.88 9.79 11.39
C GLU A 157 10.63 9.95 9.89
N GLN A 158 9.45 9.50 9.44
CA GLN A 158 8.98 9.62 8.07
C GLN A 158 8.59 11.05 7.65
N LEU A 159 8.83 12.07 8.49
CA LEU A 159 8.85 13.47 8.02
C LEU A 159 9.97 13.67 6.99
N ASN A 160 11.06 12.92 7.12
CA ASN A 160 12.10 12.80 6.12
C ASN A 160 11.77 11.65 5.15
N TRP A 161 12.36 11.72 3.95
CA TRP A 161 12.27 10.64 2.97
C TRP A 161 12.82 9.36 3.59
N THR A 162 11.95 8.35 3.71
CA THR A 162 12.29 7.05 4.29
C THR A 162 12.07 5.99 3.22
N SER A 163 13.10 5.19 2.97
CA SER A 163 13.01 4.04 2.08
C SER A 163 12.61 2.80 2.86
N ILE A 164 11.66 2.05 2.33
CA ILE A 164 11.18 0.77 2.84
C ILE A 164 11.31 -0.21 1.69
N ASN A 165 12.12 -1.23 1.87
CA ASN A 165 12.39 -2.23 0.86
C ASN A 165 11.77 -3.55 1.31
N SER A 166 11.12 -4.25 0.39
CA SER A 166 10.65 -5.59 0.67
C SER A 166 11.11 -6.56 -0.39
N PHE A 167 11.55 -7.72 0.05
CA PHE A 167 11.83 -8.86 -0.79
C PHE A 167 10.84 -9.96 -0.47
N TRP A 168 10.28 -10.61 -1.48
CA TRP A 168 9.37 -11.71 -1.27
C TRP A 168 9.62 -12.86 -2.23
N THR A 169 9.31 -14.05 -1.77
CA THR A 169 9.31 -15.28 -2.56
C THR A 169 8.03 -16.04 -2.28
N SER A 170 7.48 -16.67 -3.30
CA SER A 170 6.25 -17.44 -3.21
C SER A 170 6.39 -18.72 -4.01
N VAL A 171 6.00 -19.83 -3.41
CA VAL A 171 5.87 -21.12 -4.08
C VAL A 171 4.44 -21.62 -3.92
N SER A 172 3.87 -22.16 -4.98
CA SER A 172 2.58 -22.83 -4.92
C SER A 172 2.58 -24.11 -5.75
N PHE A 173 1.85 -25.11 -5.24
CA PHE A 173 1.62 -26.39 -5.86
C PHE A 173 0.10 -26.57 -5.99
N ASP A 174 -0.37 -26.74 -7.20
CA ASP A 174 -1.79 -26.90 -7.51
C ASP A 174 -2.03 -28.24 -8.21
N GLY A 175 -2.52 -29.22 -7.47
CA GLY A 175 -2.91 -30.54 -7.97
C GLY A 175 -4.44 -30.70 -8.06
N ARG A 176 -5.19 -29.60 -8.13
CA ARG A 176 -6.65 -29.63 -8.27
C ARG A 176 -7.06 -30.01 -9.70
N ASP A 177 -8.21 -30.65 -9.82
CA ASP A 177 -8.84 -30.97 -11.11
C ASP A 177 -9.37 -29.73 -11.83
N PHE A 178 -10.07 -28.86 -11.11
CA PHE A 178 -10.55 -27.55 -11.58
C PHE A 178 -10.15 -26.44 -10.61
N ALA A 179 -9.64 -25.34 -11.14
CA ALA A 179 -9.11 -24.25 -10.30
C ALA A 179 -10.20 -23.46 -9.57
N TYR A 180 -11.39 -23.33 -10.16
CA TYR A 180 -12.50 -22.52 -9.64
C TYR A 180 -13.56 -23.31 -8.87
N ASP A 181 -13.70 -24.60 -9.15
CA ASP A 181 -14.65 -25.50 -8.48
C ASP A 181 -14.03 -26.92 -8.37
N PRO A 182 -13.09 -27.12 -7.42
CA PRO A 182 -12.37 -28.38 -7.33
C PRO A 182 -13.26 -29.47 -6.74
N SER A 183 -13.41 -30.59 -7.45
CA SER A 183 -14.09 -31.77 -6.93
C SER A 183 -13.10 -32.76 -6.29
N SER A 184 -11.81 -32.63 -6.62
CA SER A 184 -10.72 -33.48 -6.11
C SER A 184 -9.35 -32.78 -6.20
N GLY A 185 -8.38 -33.28 -5.42
CA GLY A 185 -7.00 -32.79 -5.45
C GLY A 185 -6.61 -31.94 -4.23
N TRP A 186 -5.51 -31.20 -4.36
CA TRP A 186 -4.91 -30.43 -3.26
C TRP A 186 -4.23 -29.16 -3.77
N PHE A 187 -4.14 -28.15 -2.92
CA PHE A 187 -3.41 -26.91 -3.18
C PHE A 187 -2.58 -26.54 -1.96
N LEU A 188 -1.32 -26.21 -2.18
CA LEU A 188 -0.40 -25.73 -1.15
C LEU A 188 0.32 -24.49 -1.66
N GLY A 189 0.24 -23.37 -0.94
CA GLY A 189 0.94 -22.15 -1.27
C GLY A 189 1.63 -21.56 -0.05
N GLN A 190 2.89 -21.17 -0.21
CA GLN A 190 3.67 -20.48 0.81
C GLN A 190 4.24 -19.19 0.20
N ARG A 191 4.07 -18.06 0.89
CA ARG A 191 4.74 -16.80 0.57
C ARG A 191 5.52 -16.32 1.79
N CYS A 192 6.77 -15.96 1.58
CA CYS A 192 7.62 -15.35 2.57
C CYS A 192 7.96 -13.93 2.10
N THR A 193 7.73 -12.94 2.98
CA THR A 193 8.05 -11.53 2.72
C THR A 193 8.99 -11.04 3.81
N PHE A 194 10.08 -10.42 3.40
CA PHE A 194 11.08 -9.79 4.26
C PHE A 194 11.00 -8.29 4.03
N ASN A 195 10.84 -7.51 5.10
CA ASN A 195 10.81 -6.05 5.05
C ASN A 195 12.06 -5.49 5.73
N GLY A 196 12.63 -4.42 5.18
CA GLY A 196 13.77 -3.71 5.73
C GLY A 196 13.95 -2.32 5.15
#